data_AF-A0A6L7RTR1-F1
#
_entry.id   AF-A0A6L7RTR1-F1
#
_cell.length_a   1.000
_cell.length_b   1.000
_cell.length_c   1.000
_cell.angle_alpha   90.00
_cell.angle_beta   90.00
_cell.angle_gamma   90.00
#
_symmetry.space_group_name_H-M   'P 1'
#
loop_
_entity.id
_entity.type
_entity.pdbx_description
1 polymer ?
#
loop_
_entity_poly.entity_id
_entity_poly.type
_entity_poly.pdbx_seq_one_letter_code
_entity_poly.pdbx_strand_id
1 'polypeptide(L)'
;MFGYDSQSWKLAETQVYELLVKQARACERITYSDLVQQIDAIGLDMGTDKDRAALGWLLGSASVRSHEERAVMVSAMAVLSGSRLPSSGFYDLAVELGYEFSDREIFWGQQYEAVIEHYSQ
;
A
#
# COMPACT_ATOMS: atom_id res chain seq x y z
N MET A 1 3.67 18.00 3.15
CA MET A 1 2.62 17.07 3.64
C MET A 1 3.16 16.36 4.89
N PHE A 2 2.41 16.18 5.99
CA PHE A 2 2.88 15.52 7.23
C PHE A 2 4.22 16.04 7.84
N GLY A 3 4.60 17.30 7.53
CA GLY A 3 5.88 17.89 7.93
C GLY A 3 7.06 17.66 6.98
N TYR A 4 6.87 16.95 5.86
CA TYR A 4 7.84 16.77 4.78
C TYR A 4 7.63 17.77 3.64
N ASP A 5 8.71 18.14 2.96
CA ASP A 5 8.66 18.98 1.77
C ASP A 5 8.02 18.25 0.58
N SER A 6 7.53 19.01 -0.39
CA SER A 6 6.77 18.46 -1.53
C SER A 6 7.60 17.57 -2.46
N GLN A 7 8.90 17.82 -2.57
CA GLN A 7 9.77 17.04 -3.45
C GLN A 7 10.04 15.66 -2.85
N SER A 8 10.45 15.62 -1.58
CA SER A 8 10.67 14.38 -0.84
C SER A 8 9.39 13.55 -0.71
N TRP A 9 8.23 14.21 -0.53
CA TRP A 9 6.94 13.51 -0.53
C TRP A 9 6.64 12.79 -1.85
N LYS A 10 6.80 13.50 -2.97
CA LYS A 10 6.55 12.93 -4.30
C LYS A 10 7.50 11.78 -4.62
N LEU A 11 8.75 11.88 -4.17
CA LEU A 11 9.72 10.78 -4.26
C LEU A 11 9.26 9.58 -3.44
N ALA A 12 8.79 9.79 -2.20
CA ALA A 12 8.27 8.73 -1.35
C ALA A 12 7.04 8.03 -1.96
N GLU A 13 6.10 8.78 -2.56
CA GLU A 13 4.95 8.19 -3.28
C GLU A 13 5.41 7.27 -4.42
N THR A 14 6.41 7.72 -5.18
CA THR A 14 6.98 6.95 -6.29
C THR A 14 7.67 5.69 -5.78
N GLN A 15 8.49 5.81 -4.73
CA GLN A 15 9.19 4.68 -4.11
C GLN A 15 8.23 3.64 -3.53
N VAL A 16 7.19 4.08 -2.80
CA VAL A 16 6.19 3.15 -2.25
C VAL A 16 5.54 2.36 -3.36
N TYR A 17 5.10 3.02 -4.44
CA TYR A 17 4.52 2.32 -5.58
C TYR A 17 5.48 1.29 -6.18
N GLU A 18 6.73 1.68 -6.44
CA GLU A 18 7.75 0.80 -7.02
C GLU A 18 8.10 -0.40 -6.13
N LEU A 19 8.20 -0.17 -4.81
CA LEU A 19 8.44 -1.22 -3.83
C LEU A 19 7.29 -2.23 -3.81
N LEU A 20 6.03 -1.78 -3.84
CA LEU A 20 4.88 -2.68 -3.87
C LEU A 20 4.80 -3.46 -5.19
N VAL A 21 5.08 -2.82 -6.33
CA VAL A 21 5.14 -3.51 -7.64
C VAL A 21 6.27 -4.55 -7.66
N LYS A 22 7.42 -4.25 -7.06
CA LYS A 22 8.51 -5.22 -6.89
C LYS A 22 8.04 -6.44 -6.10
N GLN A 23 7.28 -6.24 -5.03
CA GLN A 23 6.72 -7.33 -4.22
C GLN A 23 5.67 -8.14 -4.98
N ALA A 24 4.81 -7.47 -5.76
CA ALA A 24 3.84 -8.13 -6.64
C ALA A 24 4.54 -9.05 -7.66
N ARG A 25 5.64 -8.59 -8.27
CA ARG A 25 6.47 -9.39 -9.19
C ARG A 25 7.12 -10.60 -8.54
N ALA A 26 7.48 -10.49 -7.26
CA ALA A 26 8.05 -11.58 -6.48
C ALA A 26 6.99 -12.53 -5.93
N CYS A 27 5.69 -12.22 -6.07
CA CYS A 27 4.58 -12.92 -5.43
C CYS A 27 4.72 -12.96 -3.89
N GLU A 28 5.32 -11.92 -3.30
CA GLU A 28 5.61 -11.84 -1.87
C GLU A 28 4.91 -10.64 -1.22
N ARG A 29 4.59 -10.75 0.08
CA ARG A 29 4.04 -9.65 0.88
C ARG A 29 5.17 -8.94 1.62
N ILE A 30 4.95 -7.68 1.93
CA ILE A 30 5.84 -6.88 2.80
C ILE A 30 5.08 -6.38 4.03
N THR A 31 5.74 -6.32 5.18
CA THR A 31 5.13 -5.69 6.36
C THR A 31 5.25 -4.18 6.29
N TYR A 32 4.35 -3.43 6.93
CA TYR A 32 4.48 -1.97 7.01
C TYR A 32 5.83 -1.52 7.61
N SER A 33 6.36 -2.26 8.59
CA SER A 33 7.66 -1.97 9.19
C SER A 33 8.81 -2.18 8.20
N ASP A 34 8.80 -3.29 7.44
CA ASP A 34 9.83 -3.58 6.44
C ASP A 34 9.75 -2.64 5.23
N LEU A 35 8.53 -2.20 4.89
CA LEU A 35 8.30 -1.21 3.83
C LEU A 35 8.90 0.14 4.22
N VAL A 36 8.63 0.62 5.43
CA VAL A 36 9.17 1.89 5.93
C VAL A 36 10.70 1.89 5.96
N GLN A 37 11.33 0.77 6.30
CA GLN A 37 12.79 0.65 6.26
C GLN A 37 13.39 0.76 4.84
N GLN A 38 12.59 0.56 3.81
CA GLN A 38 13.03 0.64 2.40
C GLN A 38 12.73 1.99 1.75
N ILE A 39 11.97 2.87 2.42
CA ILE A 39 11.71 4.23 1.94
C ILE A 39 12.83 5.14 2.47
N ASP A 40 13.66 5.65 1.57
CA ASP A 40 14.76 6.56 1.93
C ASP A 40 14.45 8.04 1.62
N ALA A 41 13.42 8.31 0.81
CA ALA A 41 13.01 9.66 0.48
C ALA A 41 12.50 10.46 1.69
N ILE A 42 11.95 9.78 2.70
CA ILE A 42 11.49 10.37 3.96
C ILE A 42 11.79 9.42 5.13
N GLY A 43 12.13 9.99 6.29
CA GLY A 43 12.33 9.21 7.52
C GLY A 43 11.00 9.01 8.25
N LEU A 44 10.30 7.91 7.98
CA LEU A 44 9.08 7.53 8.70
C LEU A 44 9.42 6.70 9.94
N ASP A 45 8.79 7.03 11.06
CA ASP A 45 8.87 6.25 12.31
C ASP A 45 7.50 5.64 12.65
N MET A 46 7.39 4.31 12.51
CA MET A 46 6.18 3.56 12.85
C MET A 46 5.77 3.66 14.33
N GLY A 47 6.64 4.15 15.20
CA GLY A 47 6.33 4.49 16.59
C GLY A 47 5.38 5.70 16.73
N THR A 48 5.28 6.57 15.72
CA THR A 48 4.47 7.80 15.81
C THR A 48 3.16 7.70 15.02
N ASP A 49 2.08 8.22 15.61
CA ASP A 49 0.76 8.26 14.95
C ASP A 49 0.78 9.04 13.64
N LYS A 50 1.57 10.12 13.60
CA LYS A 50 1.75 11.00 12.44
C LYS A 50 2.35 10.24 11.25
N ASP A 51 3.41 9.47 11.48
CA ASP A 51 4.09 8.76 10.40
C ASP A 51 3.34 7.50 9.98
N ARG A 52 2.60 6.86 10.91
CA ARG A 52 1.64 5.81 10.53
C ARG A 52 0.53 6.36 9.61
N ALA A 53 0.02 7.55 9.89
CA ALA A 53 -0.94 8.22 9.02
C ALA A 53 -0.32 8.61 7.67
N ALA A 54 0.92 9.09 7.67
CA ALA A 54 1.67 9.41 6.45
C ALA A 54 1.85 8.17 5.56
N LEU A 55 2.24 7.02 6.14
CA LEU A 55 2.35 5.75 5.40
C LEU A 55 1.00 5.34 4.82
N GLY A 56 -0.09 5.44 5.58
CA GLY A 56 -1.45 5.17 5.09
C GLY A 56 -1.79 6.01 3.85
N TRP A 57 -1.43 7.30 3.87
CA TRP A 57 -1.61 8.19 2.73
C TRP A 57 -0.79 7.77 1.49
N LEU A 58 0.47 7.37 1.69
CA LEU A 58 1.32 6.89 0.60
C LEU A 58 0.80 5.60 -0.03
N LEU A 59 0.37 4.64 0.81
CA LEU A 59 -0.24 3.38 0.36
C LEU A 59 -1.55 3.63 -0.39
N GLY A 60 -2.35 4.59 0.09
CA GLY A 60 -3.57 5.01 -0.58
C GLY A 60 -3.31 5.62 -1.95
N SER A 61 -2.39 6.59 -2.03
CA SER A 61 -1.93 7.21 -3.27
C SER A 61 -1.47 6.16 -4.30
N ALA A 62 -0.67 5.19 -3.87
CA ALA A 62 -0.24 4.08 -4.72
C ALA A 62 -1.41 3.22 -5.24
N SER A 63 -2.43 2.99 -4.41
CA SER A 63 -3.58 2.16 -4.77
C SER A 63 -4.60 2.87 -5.64
N VAL A 64 -4.81 4.18 -5.43
CA VAL A 64 -5.61 5.03 -6.34
C VAL A 64 -5.00 4.96 -7.73
N ARG A 65 -3.68 5.14 -7.83
CA ARG A 65 -2.97 5.04 -9.11
C ARG A 65 -3.15 3.67 -9.78
N SER A 66 -2.90 2.57 -9.06
CA SER A 66 -3.05 1.23 -9.66
C SER A 66 -4.51 0.91 -9.99
N HIS A 67 -5.47 1.46 -9.25
CA HIS A 67 -6.89 1.27 -9.52
C HIS A 67 -7.30 1.98 -10.82
N GLU A 68 -6.86 3.22 -11.01
CA GLU A 68 -7.10 3.96 -12.26
C GLU A 68 -6.45 3.30 -13.48
N GLU A 69 -5.24 2.74 -13.33
CA GLU A 69 -4.49 2.13 -14.43
C GLU A 69 -4.94 0.69 -14.76
N ARG A 70 -5.35 -0.09 -13.75
CA ARG A 70 -5.47 -1.56 -13.83
C ARG A 70 -6.65 -2.14 -13.05
N ALA A 71 -7.49 -1.32 -12.41
CA ALA A 71 -8.59 -1.75 -11.54
C ALA A 71 -8.17 -2.66 -10.37
N VAL A 72 -6.95 -2.48 -9.84
CA VAL A 72 -6.43 -3.19 -8.66
C VAL A 72 -5.85 -2.26 -7.61
N MET A 73 -5.80 -2.71 -6.36
CA MET A 73 -5.23 -1.95 -5.24
C MET A 73 -3.85 -2.51 -4.83
N VAL A 74 -2.77 -1.89 -5.31
CA VAL A 74 -1.40 -2.41 -5.11
C VAL A 74 -0.96 -2.45 -3.63
N SER A 75 -1.59 -1.66 -2.75
CA SER A 75 -1.34 -1.77 -1.30
C SER A 75 -1.80 -3.09 -0.68
N ALA A 76 -2.51 -3.96 -1.43
CA ALA A 76 -2.80 -5.33 -1.00
C ALA A 76 -1.53 -6.15 -0.71
N MET A 77 -0.37 -5.75 -1.27
CA MET A 77 0.93 -6.38 -0.99
C MET A 77 1.50 -6.02 0.39
N ALA A 78 0.97 -4.97 1.06
CA ALA A 78 1.47 -4.47 2.34
C ALA A 78 0.53 -4.86 3.49
N VAL A 79 1.09 -5.53 4.51
CA VAL A 79 0.32 -6.12 5.61
C VAL A 79 0.86 -5.77 7.00
N LEU A 80 0.05 -6.02 8.02
CA LEU A 80 0.48 -6.01 9.41
C LEU A 80 1.35 -7.24 9.72
N SER A 81 2.40 -7.07 10.51
CA SER A 81 3.32 -8.17 10.89
C SER A 81 2.64 -9.29 11.67
N GLY A 82 1.63 -8.97 12.49
CA GLY A 82 0.90 -9.93 13.32
C GLY A 82 -0.15 -10.73 12.56
N SER A 83 -1.18 -10.04 12.04
CA SER A 83 -2.32 -10.69 11.37
C SER A 83 -2.00 -11.18 9.96
N ARG A 84 -0.94 -10.65 9.32
CA ARG A 84 -0.63 -10.85 7.89
C ARG A 84 -1.74 -10.41 6.94
N LEU A 85 -2.62 -9.55 7.44
CA LEU A 85 -3.70 -8.86 6.72
C LEU A 85 -3.40 -7.36 6.67
N PRO A 86 -3.95 -6.62 5.71
CA PRO A 86 -3.87 -5.17 5.71
C PRO A 86 -4.66 -4.56 6.87
N SER A 87 -4.34 -3.31 7.21
CA SER A 87 -5.10 -2.54 8.20
C SER A 87 -6.47 -2.09 7.68
N SER A 88 -7.33 -1.56 8.57
CA SER A 88 -8.67 -1.07 8.19
C SER A 88 -8.64 -0.04 7.06
N GLY A 89 -7.60 0.79 6.99
CA GLY A 89 -7.47 1.83 5.98
C GLY A 89 -7.43 1.29 4.53
N PHE A 90 -6.99 0.05 4.32
CA PHE A 90 -7.09 -0.60 3.00
C PHE A 90 -8.55 -0.81 2.59
N TYR A 91 -9.37 -1.29 3.52
CA TYR A 91 -10.78 -1.58 3.27
C TYR A 91 -11.61 -0.30 3.17
N ASP A 92 -11.29 0.71 3.97
CA ASP A 92 -11.94 2.01 3.90
C ASP A 92 -11.68 2.65 2.53
N LEU A 93 -10.43 2.63 2.06
CA LEU A 93 -10.08 3.07 0.71
C LEU A 93 -10.77 2.24 -0.39
N ALA A 94 -10.89 0.93 -0.21
CA ALA A 94 -11.57 0.09 -1.18
C ALA A 94 -13.04 0.52 -1.37
N VAL A 95 -13.74 0.83 -0.27
CA VAL A 95 -15.10 1.38 -0.35
C VAL A 95 -15.13 2.75 -1.03
N GLU A 96 -14.16 3.62 -0.73
CA GLU A 96 -14.04 4.93 -1.40
C GLU A 96 -13.80 4.81 -2.92
N LEU A 97 -13.08 3.77 -3.35
CA LEU A 97 -12.85 3.43 -4.75
C LEU A 97 -14.02 2.69 -5.41
N GLY A 98 -15.12 2.45 -4.68
CA GLY A 98 -16.34 1.84 -5.21
C GLY A 98 -16.37 0.32 -5.19
N TYR A 99 -15.46 -0.34 -4.46
CA TYR A 99 -15.55 -1.78 -4.23
C TYR A 99 -16.63 -2.10 -3.19
N GLU A 100 -17.38 -3.17 -3.45
CA GLU A 100 -18.33 -3.76 -2.52
C GLU A 100 -17.86 -5.16 -2.13
N PHE A 101 -17.83 -5.46 -0.83
CA PHE A 101 -17.45 -6.77 -0.31
C PHE A 101 -18.15 -7.05 1.01
N SER A 102 -18.57 -8.30 1.21
CA SER A 102 -19.16 -8.78 2.46
C SER A 102 -18.13 -9.39 3.41
N ASP A 103 -17.02 -9.90 2.86
CA ASP A 103 -15.91 -10.50 3.61
C ASP A 103 -14.59 -9.81 3.25
N ARG A 104 -13.96 -9.22 4.26
CA ARG A 104 -12.72 -8.45 4.13
C ARG A 104 -11.53 -9.32 3.76
N GLU A 105 -11.44 -10.54 4.29
CA GLU A 105 -10.29 -11.40 4.02
C GLU A 105 -10.36 -11.97 2.61
N ILE A 106 -11.56 -12.38 2.17
CA ILE A 106 -11.79 -12.85 0.80
C ILE A 106 -11.50 -11.73 -0.20
N PHE A 107 -12.03 -10.53 0.04
CA PHE A 107 -11.78 -9.38 -0.84
C PHE A 107 -10.29 -9.05 -0.95
N TRP A 108 -9.57 -9.02 0.17
CA TRP A 108 -8.13 -8.78 0.14
C TRP A 108 -7.39 -9.88 -0.61
N GLY A 109 -7.75 -11.16 -0.43
CA GLY A 109 -7.16 -12.27 -1.18
C GLY A 109 -7.33 -12.12 -2.69
N GLN A 110 -8.53 -11.72 -3.13
CA GLN A 110 -8.81 -11.44 -4.55
C GLN A 110 -7.97 -10.28 -5.09
N GLN A 111 -7.83 -9.19 -4.32
CA GLN A 111 -6.97 -8.07 -4.72
C GLN A 111 -5.49 -8.47 -4.77
N TYR A 112 -5.02 -9.27 -3.81
CA TYR A 112 -3.66 -9.79 -3.79
C TYR A 112 -3.36 -10.62 -5.05
N GLU A 113 -4.25 -11.56 -5.40
CA GLU A 113 -4.11 -12.38 -6.60
C GLU A 113 -4.15 -11.54 -7.88
N ALA A 114 -5.10 -10.60 -7.99
CA ALA A 114 -5.22 -9.72 -9.17
C ALA A 114 -4.00 -8.81 -9.35
N VAL A 115 -3.45 -8.28 -8.26
CA VAL A 115 -2.21 -7.48 -8.30
C VAL A 115 -1.05 -8.33 -8.82
N ILE A 116 -0.86 -9.55 -8.29
CA ILE A 116 0.18 -10.45 -8.79
C ILE A 116 -0.01 -10.73 -10.28
N GLU A 117 -1.21 -11.15 -10.69
CA GLU A 117 -1.52 -11.48 -12.07
C GLU A 117 -1.19 -10.32 -13.04
N HIS A 118 -1.43 -9.07 -12.63
CA HIS A 118 -1.15 -7.91 -13.48
C HIS A 118 0.32 -7.50 -13.56
N TYR A 119 1.11 -7.75 -12.51
CA TYR A 119 2.49 -7.26 -12.43
C TYR A 119 3.55 -8.36 -12.60
N SER A 120 3.19 -9.64 -12.48
CA SER A 120 4.12 -10.78 -12.65
C SER A 120 4.24 -11.29 -14.09
N GLN A 121 3.63 -10.61 -15.07
CA GLN A 121 3.71 -10.92 -16.50
C GLN A 121 4.85 -10.20 -17.21
#